data_AF-A0A5C5XAY3-F1
#
_entry.id   AF-A0A5C5XAY3-F1
#
_cell.length_a   1.000
_cell.length_b   1.000
_cell.length_c   1.000
_cell.angle_alpha   90.00
_cell.angle_beta   90.00
_cell.angle_gamma   90.00
#
_symmetry.space_group_name_H-M   'P 1'
#
loop_
_entity.id
_entity.type
_entity.pdbx_description
1 polymer ?
#
loop_
_entity_poly.entity_id
_entity_poly.type
_entity_poly.pdbx_seq_one_letter_code
_entity_poly.pdbx_strand_id
1 'polypeptide(L)'
;MSDHHEDHNHGFSHVMSPGILLGTFGVLIVMTIVTVLLAGSPLIPKGFDVHVALTIATVKAAFVMLFFMHMIYDKPLNTIFFLFSIVFVSLFLGFAMTDTDQYQHRIDEYNYSEVEETP
;
A
#
# COMPACT_ATOMS: atom_id res chain seq x y z
N MET A 1 -39.61 -32.29 35.04
CA MET A 1 -38.21 -32.72 34.93
C MET A 1 -37.51 -31.73 34.01
N SER A 2 -36.69 -30.88 34.60
CA SER A 2 -35.78 -29.95 33.92
C SER A 2 -34.46 -30.68 33.71
N ASP A 3 -34.04 -30.84 32.47
CA ASP A 3 -32.65 -31.13 32.13
C ASP A 3 -32.21 -30.19 31.00
N HIS A 4 -31.56 -29.12 31.45
CA HIS A 4 -30.63 -28.30 30.69
C HIS A 4 -29.32 -29.08 30.58
N HIS A 5 -28.79 -29.25 29.37
CA HIS A 5 -27.34 -29.27 29.14
C HIS A 5 -27.07 -28.73 27.74
N GLU A 6 -27.00 -27.40 27.67
CA GLU A 6 -26.39 -26.69 26.57
C GLU A 6 -24.86 -26.70 26.77
N ASP A 7 -24.16 -27.56 26.03
CA ASP A 7 -22.70 -27.46 25.90
C ASP A 7 -22.35 -26.47 24.78
N HIS A 8 -22.50 -25.18 25.08
CA HIS A 8 -21.97 -24.08 24.29
C HIS A 8 -20.46 -23.93 24.51
N ASN A 9 -19.66 -24.85 23.97
CA ASN A 9 -18.20 -24.69 23.92
C ASN A 9 -17.80 -23.74 22.77
N HIS A 10 -18.02 -22.44 22.95
CA HIS A 10 -17.47 -21.37 22.11
C HIS A 10 -15.98 -21.14 22.44
N GLY A 11 -15.15 -22.15 22.16
CA GLY A 11 -13.72 -22.13 22.45
C GLY A 11 -12.89 -21.53 21.32
N PHE A 12 -12.53 -20.25 21.49
CA PHE A 12 -11.39 -19.56 20.88
C PHE A 12 -11.40 -19.36 19.37
N SER A 13 -11.87 -18.18 18.94
CA SER A 13 -11.43 -17.57 17.69
C SER A 13 -9.89 -17.55 17.69
N HIS A 14 -9.28 -18.15 16.68
CA HIS A 14 -7.82 -18.20 16.54
C HIS A 14 -7.32 -16.81 16.08
N VAL A 15 -7.38 -15.85 16.99
CA VAL A 15 -6.75 -14.54 16.82
C VAL A 15 -5.23 -14.76 16.77
N MET A 16 -4.57 -14.15 15.79
CA MET A 16 -3.13 -14.32 15.60
C MET A 16 -2.37 -14.00 16.89
N SER A 17 -1.33 -14.79 17.17
CA SER A 17 -0.48 -14.60 18.35
C SER A 17 -0.01 -13.13 18.43
N PRO A 18 -0.26 -12.44 19.56
CA PRO A 18 0.15 -11.05 19.75
C PRO A 18 1.64 -10.79 19.50
N GLY A 19 2.49 -11.81 19.67
CA GLY A 19 3.92 -11.72 19.41
C GLY A 19 4.27 -11.47 17.94
N ILE A 20 3.54 -12.08 17.00
CA ILE A 20 3.77 -11.87 15.56
C ILE A 20 3.40 -10.44 15.19
N LEU A 21 2.26 -9.97 15.69
CA LEU A 21 1.78 -8.60 15.46
C LEU A 21 2.78 -7.56 15.97
N LEU A 22 3.34 -7.76 17.17
CA LEU A 22 4.31 -6.85 17.76
C LEU A 22 5.66 -6.89 17.03
N GLY A 23 6.08 -8.07 16.55
CA GLY A 23 7.26 -8.22 15.70
C GLY A 23 7.11 -7.48 14.37
N THR A 24 6.00 -7.68 13.66
CA THR A 24 5.69 -6.94 12.42
C THR A 24 5.62 -5.44 12.68
N PHE A 25 4.98 -5.00 13.77
CA PHE A 25 4.95 -3.59 14.16
C PHE A 25 6.36 -3.00 14.30
N GLY A 26 7.28 -3.70 14.98
CA GLY A 26 8.68 -3.29 15.09
C GLY A 26 9.34 -3.12 13.72
N VAL A 27 9.17 -4.09 12.82
CA VAL A 27 9.70 -4.01 11.43
C VAL A 27 9.14 -2.79 10.69
N LEU A 28 7.85 -2.52 10.81
CA LEU A 28 7.19 -1.38 10.15
C LEU A 28 7.71 -0.04 10.68
N ILE A 29 7.98 0.06 11.99
CA ILE A 29 8.58 1.25 12.60
C ILE A 29 9.99 1.47 12.05
N VAL A 30 10.82 0.42 12.02
CA VAL A 30 12.18 0.51 11.47
C VAL A 30 12.15 0.98 10.01
N MET A 31 11.30 0.38 9.16
CA MET A 31 11.16 0.82 7.77
C MET A 31 10.71 2.29 7.67
N THR A 32 9.82 2.75 8.55
CA THR A 32 9.35 4.14 8.55
C THR A 32 10.47 5.11 8.91
N ILE A 33 11.27 4.78 9.93
CA ILE A 33 12.45 5.56 10.30
C ILE A 33 13.43 5.64 9.13
N VAL A 34 13.70 4.51 8.49
CA VAL A 34 14.58 4.44 7.31
C VAL A 34 14.05 5.35 6.18
N THR A 35 12.75 5.35 5.89
CA THR A 35 12.16 6.25 4.89
C THR A 35 12.38 7.72 5.22
N VAL A 36 12.17 8.13 6.48
CA VAL A 36 12.36 9.52 6.91
C VAL A 36 13.82 9.93 6.85
N LEU A 37 14.75 9.03 7.20
CA LEU A 37 16.19 9.31 7.14
C LEU A 37 16.71 9.40 5.70
N LEU A 38 16.12 8.64 4.78
CA LEU A 38 16.45 8.70 3.37
C LEU A 38 15.82 9.90 2.67
N ALA A 39 14.68 10.41 3.17
CA ALA A 39 14.00 11.57 2.61
C ALA A 39 14.90 12.81 2.66
N GLY A 40 15.27 13.32 1.48
CA GLY A 40 16.13 14.50 1.36
C GLY A 40 17.61 14.25 1.71
N SER A 41 18.01 12.99 1.87
CA SER A 41 19.39 12.63 2.15
C SER A 41 20.28 12.79 0.90
N PRO A 42 21.49 13.37 1.01
CA PRO A 42 22.43 13.48 -0.11
C PRO A 42 23.00 12.12 -0.55
N LEU A 43 22.66 11.03 0.16
CA LEU A 43 23.08 9.67 -0.17
C LEU A 43 22.38 9.12 -1.43
N ILE A 44 21.24 9.69 -1.83
CA ILE A 44 20.49 9.26 -3.01
C ILE A 44 20.75 10.23 -4.17
N PRO A 45 20.97 9.75 -5.41
CA PRO A 45 21.06 10.60 -6.58
C PRO A 45 19.78 11.43 -6.78
N LYS A 46 19.94 12.73 -7.08
CA LYS A 46 18.80 13.63 -7.34
C LYS A 46 17.86 13.03 -8.39
N GLY A 47 16.58 12.91 -8.04
CA GLY A 47 15.54 12.32 -8.89
C GLY A 47 15.20 10.85 -8.58
N PHE A 48 16.04 10.13 -7.83
CA PHE A 48 15.74 8.76 -7.39
C PHE A 48 15.04 8.68 -6.03
N ASP A 49 14.95 9.78 -5.29
CA ASP A 49 14.34 9.84 -3.96
C ASP A 49 12.93 9.25 -3.93
N VAL A 50 12.11 9.61 -4.92
CA VAL A 50 10.73 9.12 -5.05
C VAL A 50 10.69 7.62 -5.35
N HIS A 51 11.56 7.13 -6.22
CA HIS A 51 11.64 5.70 -6.58
C HIS A 51 12.04 4.85 -5.37
N VAL A 52 13.02 5.31 -4.59
CA VAL A 52 13.46 4.64 -3.37
C VAL A 52 12.34 4.66 -2.31
N ALA A 53 11.69 5.81 -2.11
CA ALA A 53 10.57 5.93 -1.17
C ALA A 53 9.40 5.00 -1.54
N LEU A 54 9.00 4.95 -2.81
CA LEU A 54 7.95 4.05 -3.31
C LEU A 54 8.31 2.58 -3.16
N THR A 55 9.58 2.22 -3.36
CA THR A 55 10.06 0.85 -3.17
C THR A 55 9.90 0.42 -1.72
N ILE A 56 10.36 1.25 -0.78
CA ILE A 56 10.23 0.96 0.66
C ILE A 56 8.75 0.90 1.07
N ALA A 57 7.93 1.82 0.55
CA ALA A 57 6.49 1.82 0.80
C ALA A 57 5.80 0.53 0.30
N THR A 58 6.19 0.02 -0.88
CA THR A 58 5.69 -1.26 -1.42
C THR A 58 6.05 -2.44 -0.52
N VAL A 59 7.30 -2.50 -0.04
CA VAL A 59 7.72 -3.58 0.88
C VAL A 59 6.95 -3.49 2.20
N LYS A 60 6.77 -2.28 2.75
CA LYS A 60 5.95 -2.05 3.95
C LYS A 60 4.52 -2.57 3.74
N ALA A 61 3.89 -2.24 2.60
CA ALA A 61 2.55 -2.72 2.27
C ALA A 61 2.50 -4.26 2.21
N ALA A 62 3.50 -4.90 1.62
CA ALA A 62 3.58 -6.36 1.58
C ALA A 62 3.62 -6.99 2.99
N PHE A 63 4.41 -6.43 3.92
CA PHE A 63 4.41 -6.89 5.32
C PHE A 63 3.06 -6.72 6.00
N VAL A 64 2.39 -5.58 5.80
CA VAL A 64 1.04 -5.36 6.34
C VAL A 64 0.05 -6.40 5.81
N MET A 65 0.10 -6.70 4.51
CA MET A 65 -0.83 -7.65 3.88
C MET A 65 -0.57 -9.08 4.32
N LEU A 66 0.70 -9.50 4.39
CA LEU A 66 1.05 -10.85 4.80
C LEU A 66 0.67 -11.13 6.26
N PHE A 67 0.94 -10.20 7.17
CA PHE A 67 0.83 -10.44 8.62
C PHE A 67 -0.43 -9.81 9.24
N PHE A 68 -0.74 -8.52 8.99
CA PHE A 68 -1.90 -7.87 9.60
C PHE A 68 -3.23 -8.19 8.90
N MET A 69 -3.20 -8.42 7.59
CA MET A 69 -4.38 -8.90 6.86
C MET A 69 -4.50 -10.42 6.88
N HIS A 70 -3.59 -11.11 7.59
CA HIS A 70 -3.54 -12.57 7.70
C HIS A 70 -3.52 -13.29 6.35
N MET A 71 -3.09 -12.65 5.25
CA MET A 71 -3.18 -13.22 3.91
C MET A 71 -2.44 -14.55 3.78
N ILE A 72 -1.39 -14.78 4.58
CA ILE A 72 -0.66 -16.06 4.62
C ILE A 72 -1.41 -17.19 5.36
N TYR A 73 -2.35 -16.84 6.24
CA TYR A 73 -3.15 -17.78 7.04
C TYR A 73 -4.60 -17.90 6.56
N ASP A 74 -5.03 -17.01 5.67
CA ASP A 74 -6.38 -16.97 5.11
C ASP A 74 -6.52 -17.88 3.87
N LYS A 75 -7.75 -18.03 3.38
CA LYS A 75 -8.05 -18.85 2.20
C LYS A 75 -7.31 -18.31 0.97
N PRO A 76 -6.76 -19.19 0.11
CA PRO A 76 -6.01 -18.78 -1.08
C PRO A 76 -6.84 -17.94 -2.07
N LEU A 77 -8.17 -18.04 -1.97
CA LEU A 77 -9.11 -17.22 -2.73
C LEU A 77 -8.99 -15.72 -2.43
N ASN A 78 -8.69 -15.32 -1.18
CA ASN A 78 -8.47 -13.91 -0.83
C ASN A 78 -7.23 -13.34 -1.56
N THR A 79 -6.14 -14.10 -1.57
CA THR A 79 -4.91 -13.74 -2.30
C THR A 79 -5.14 -13.57 -3.80
N ILE A 80 -5.99 -14.40 -4.42
CA ILE A 80 -6.33 -14.29 -5.84
C ILE A 80 -7.09 -12.98 -6.11
N PHE A 81 -8.10 -12.66 -5.30
CA PHE A 81 -8.83 -11.39 -5.44
C PHE A 81 -7.94 -10.18 -5.21
N PHE A 82 -7.03 -10.27 -4.24
CA PHE A 82 -6.05 -9.22 -3.97
C PHE A 82 -5.11 -8.99 -5.17
N LEU A 83 -4.55 -10.06 -5.74
CA LEU A 83 -3.71 -9.98 -6.94
C LEU A 83 -4.49 -9.39 -8.12
N PHE A 84 -5.74 -9.80 -8.31
CA PHE A 84 -6.61 -9.26 -9.34
C PHE A 84 -6.85 -7.76 -9.13
N SER A 85 -7.07 -7.32 -7.88
CA SER A 85 -7.18 -5.91 -7.53
C SER A 85 -5.92 -5.12 -7.89
N ILE A 86 -4.71 -5.63 -7.58
CA ILE A 86 -3.46 -4.96 -7.98
C ILE A 86 -3.37 -4.82 -9.49
N VAL A 87 -3.70 -5.87 -10.26
CA VAL A 87 -3.66 -5.82 -11.72
C VAL A 87 -4.59 -4.74 -12.25
N PHE A 88 -5.84 -4.69 -11.76
CA PHE A 88 -6.80 -3.67 -12.18
C PHE A 88 -6.39 -2.25 -11.78
N VAL A 89 -5.85 -2.06 -10.57
CA VAL A 89 -5.31 -0.76 -10.13
C VAL A 89 -4.14 -0.35 -11.03
N SER A 90 -3.24 -1.27 -11.35
CA SER A 90 -2.08 -1.01 -12.20
C SER A 90 -2.49 -0.64 -13.63
N LEU A 91 -3.46 -1.35 -14.19
CA LEU A 91 -4.04 -1.01 -15.50
C LEU A 91 -4.74 0.34 -15.49
N PHE A 92 -5.55 0.63 -14.45
CA PHE A 92 -6.21 1.90 -14.29
C PHE A 92 -5.23 3.06 -14.16
N LEU A 93 -4.21 2.94 -13.31
CA LEU A 93 -3.15 3.95 -13.17
C LEU A 93 -2.39 4.14 -14.48
N GLY A 94 -2.04 3.05 -15.16
CA GLY A 94 -1.38 3.09 -16.45
C GLY A 94 -2.18 3.88 -17.48
N PHE A 95 -3.48 3.59 -17.62
CA PHE A 95 -4.34 4.35 -18.53
C PHE A 95 -4.55 5.80 -18.08
N ALA A 96 -4.72 6.07 -16.79
CA ALA A 96 -4.86 7.43 -16.29
C ALA A 96 -3.60 8.28 -16.53
N MET A 97 -2.41 7.68 -16.40
CA MET A 97 -1.15 8.34 -16.73
C MET A 97 -1.03 8.63 -18.22
N THR A 98 -1.36 7.65 -19.08
CA THR A 98 -1.39 7.87 -20.54
C THR A 98 -2.36 8.97 -20.91
N ASP A 99 -3.57 8.98 -20.32
CA ASP A 99 -4.58 10.02 -20.56
C ASP A 99 -4.04 11.41 -20.17
N THR A 100 -3.44 11.53 -18.98
CA THR A 100 -2.83 12.78 -18.50
C THR A 100 -1.74 13.28 -19.44
N ASP A 101 -0.84 12.40 -19.88
CA ASP A 101 0.26 12.74 -20.79
C ASP A 101 -0.25 13.28 -22.13
N GLN A 102 -1.34 12.72 -22.66
CA GLN A 102 -1.93 13.20 -23.91
C GLN A 102 -2.58 14.59 -23.78
N TYR A 103 -3.17 14.92 -22.64
CA TYR A 103 -3.78 16.24 -22.42
C TYR A 103 -2.79 17.31 -21.96
N GLN A 104 -1.63 16.93 -21.43
CA GLN A 104 -0.62 17.86 -20.92
C GLN A 104 -0.25 18.94 -21.95
N HIS A 105 -0.09 18.55 -23.22
CA HIS A 105 0.27 19.50 -24.29
C HIS A 105 -0.75 20.64 -24.45
N ARG A 106 -2.05 20.34 -24.31
CA ARG A 106 -3.12 21.35 -24.44
C ARG A 106 -3.16 22.30 -23.24
N ILE A 107 -2.81 21.79 -22.07
CA ILE A 107 -2.73 22.60 -20.83
C ILE A 107 -1.54 23.54 -20.92
N ASP A 108 -0.39 23.05 -21.40
CA ASP A 108 0.81 23.85 -21.59
C ASP A 108 0.60 24.96 -22.65
N GLU A 109 -0.12 24.66 -23.73
CA GLU A 109 -0.50 25.65 -24.75
C GLU A 109 -1.43 26.74 -24.20
N TYR A 110 -2.46 26.37 -23.44
CA TYR A 110 -3.34 27.34 -22.76
C TYR A 110 -2.57 28.24 -21.78
N ASN A 111 -1.72 27.64 -20.94
CA ASN A 111 -0.90 28.38 -19.98
C ASN A 111 0.05 29.38 -20.67
N TYR A 112 0.63 29.00 -21.82
CA TYR A 112 1.48 29.91 -22.59
C TYR A 112 0.69 31.10 -23.15
N SER A 113 -0.51 30.86 -23.69
CA SER A 113 -1.37 31.93 -24.20
C SER A 113 -1.84 32.90 -23.11
N GLU A 114 -2.13 32.42 -21.91
CA GLU A 114 -2.52 33.28 -20.78
C GLU A 114 -1.36 34.13 -20.26
N VAL A 115 -0.13 33.61 -20.27
CA VAL A 115 1.08 34.37 -19.91
C VAL A 115 1.41 35.43 -20.96
N GLU A 116 1.13 35.18 -22.25
CA GLU A 116 1.36 36.14 -23.34
C GLU A 116 0.35 37.30 -23.32
N GLU A 117 -0.88 37.09 -22.82
CA GLU A 117 -1.90 38.14 -22.72
C GLU A 117 -1.83 38.97 -21.42
N THR A 118 -1.03 38.58 -20.42
CA THR A 118 -0.78 39.42 -19.23
C THR A 118 0.32 40.48 -19.50
N PRO A 119 0.05 41.79 -19.34
CA PRO A 119 0.99 42.88 -19.65
C PRO A 119 2.18 43.03 -18.70
#